data_AF-A0A8T4EKS8-F1
#
_entry.id   AF-A0A8T4EKS8-F1
#
_cell.length_a   1.000
_cell.length_b   1.000
_cell.length_c   1.000
_cell.angle_alpha   90.00
_cell.angle_beta   90.00
_cell.angle_gamma   90.00
#
_symmetry.space_group_name_H-M   'P 1'
#
loop_
_entity.id
_entity.type
_entity.pdbx_description
1 polymer ?
#
loop_
_entity_poly.entity_id
_entity_poly.type
_entity_poly.pdbx_seq_one_letter_code
_entity_poly.pdbx_strand_id
1 'polypeptide(L)' 'MTDADNVEKELSEVRKRLLTLEWDKKHNQLNAGMESHYEELKTKCKELESMKEKLK' A
#
# COMPACT_ATOMS: atom_id res chain seq x y z
N MET A 1 21.81 -2.66 1.03
CA MET A 1 20.50 -2.02 1.28
C MET A 1 20.25 -2.10 2.77
N THR A 2 19.88 -0.99 3.38
CA THR A 2 19.47 -0.95 4.78
C THR A 2 18.00 -1.37 4.91
N ASP A 3 17.58 -1.74 6.12
CA ASP A 3 16.17 -2.07 6.38
C ASP A 3 15.24 -0.87 6.08
N ALA A 4 15.73 0.36 6.28
CA ALA A 4 15.03 1.59 5.92
C ALA A 4 14.82 1.71 4.39
N ASP A 5 15.83 1.39 3.58
CA ASP A 5 15.72 1.42 2.11
C ASP A 5 14.71 0.38 1.61
N ASN A 6 14.67 -0.80 2.24
CA ASN A 6 13.72 -1.86 1.90
C ASN A 6 12.28 -1.45 2.22
N VAL A 7 12.05 -0.90 3.42
CA VAL A 7 10.73 -0.41 3.84
C VAL A 7 10.26 0.73 2.93
N GLU A 8 11.14 1.66 2.56
CA GLU A 8 10.78 2.76 1.66
C GLU A 8 10.44 2.30 0.24
N LYS A 9 11.20 1.33 -0.29
CA LYS A 9 10.90 0.73 -1.58
C LYS A 9 9.54 0.03 -1.57
N GLU A 10 9.29 -0.79 -0.56
CA GLU A 10 8.04 -1.52 -0.44
C GLU A 10 6.84 -0.58 -0.24
N LEU A 11 7.00 0.45 0.58
CA LEU A 11 6.01 1.52 0.77
C LEU A 11 5.66 2.21 -0.55
N SER A 12 6.66 2.51 -1.37
CA SER A 12 6.46 3.12 -2.70
C SER A 12 5.66 2.20 -3.63
N GLU A 13 5.97 0.90 -3.64
CA GLU A 13 5.24 -0.09 -4.43
C GLU A 13 3.78 -0.25 -3.97
N VAL A 14 3.55 -0.35 -2.66
CA VAL A 14 2.20 -0.45 -2.08
C VAL A 14 1.37 0.79 -2.40
N ARG A 15 1.94 1.99 -2.25
CA ARG A 15 1.25 3.26 -2.59
C ARG A 15 0.85 3.34 -4.06
N LYS A 16 1.72 2.89 -4.98
CA LYS A 16 1.39 2.84 -6.41
C LYS A 16 0.21 1.91 -6.70
N ARG A 17 0.18 0.72 -6.08
CA ARG A 17 -0.93 -0.23 -6.23
C ARG A 17 -2.24 0.31 -5.66
N LEU A 18 -2.17 0.96 -4.49
CA LEU A 18 -3.32 1.63 -3.90
C LEU A 18 -3.89 2.70 -4.83
N LEU A 19 -3.05 3.55 -5.43
CA LEU A 19 -3.50 4.58 -6.37
C LEU A 19 -4.29 3.99 -7.56
N THR A 20 -3.82 2.87 -8.11
CA THR A 20 -4.55 2.17 -9.18
C THR A 20 -5.91 1.68 -8.69
N LEU A 21 -5.95 1.01 -7.54
CA LEU A 21 -7.20 0.48 -6.98
C LEU A 21 -8.17 1.59 -6.52
N GLU A 22 -7.67 2.74 -6.07
CA GLU A 22 -8.49 3.92 -5.75
C GLU A 22 -9.11 4.52 -7.01
N TRP A 23 -8.37 4.54 -8.11
CA TRP A 23 -8.89 4.93 -9.39
C TRP A 23 -9.99 3.95 -9.84
N ASP A 24 -9.73 2.64 -9.77
CA ASP A 24 -10.74 1.61 -10.10
C ASP A 24 -11.98 1.72 -9.21
N LYS A 25 -11.80 1.97 -7.91
CA LYS A 25 -12.90 2.18 -6.95
C LYS A 25 -13.76 3.36 -7.35
N LYS A 26 -13.14 4.48 -7.70
CA LYS A 26 -13.83 5.70 -8.12
C LYS A 26 -14.66 5.50 -9.39
N HIS A 27 -14.27 4.55 -10.25
CA HIS A 27 -14.97 4.21 -11.48
C HIS A 27 -15.86 2.96 -11.36
N ASN A 28 -16.11 2.46 -10.14
CA ASN A 28 -16.88 1.25 -9.87
C ASN A 28 -16.37 0.00 -10.63
N GLN A 29 -15.06 -0.09 -10.84
CA GLN A 29 -14.40 -1.22 -11.51
C GLN A 29 -13.80 -2.23 -10.53
N LEU A 30 -13.88 -1.97 -9.21
CA LEU A 30 -13.48 -2.93 -8.19
C LEU A 30 -14.47 -4.10 -8.13
N ASN A 31 -13.95 -5.32 -8.26
CA ASN A 31 -14.68 -6.52 -7.86
C ASN A 31 -14.37 -6.88 -6.39
N ALA A 32 -15.15 -7.79 -5.79
CA ALA A 32 -15.01 -8.16 -4.38
C ALA A 32 -13.60 -8.68 -4.00
N GLY A 33 -12.89 -9.34 -4.93
CA GLY A 33 -11.52 -9.78 -4.73
C GLY A 33 -10.54 -8.61 -4.66
N MET A 34 -10.73 -7.62 -5.55
CA MET A 34 -9.95 -6.39 -5.55
C MET A 34 -10.26 -5.49 -4.34
N GLU A 35 -11.49 -5.49 -3.84
CA GLU A 35 -11.84 -4.78 -2.59
C GLU A 35 -11.10 -5.37 -1.38
N SER A 36 -11.09 -6.69 -1.25
CA SER A 36 -10.33 -7.37 -0.18
C SER A 36 -8.85 -7.05 -0.29
N HIS A 37 -8.30 -7.12 -1.51
CA HIS A 37 -6.90 -6.78 -1.76
C HIS A 37 -6.58 -5.30 -1.49
N TYR A 38 -7.51 -4.39 -1.78
CA TYR A 38 -7.38 -2.96 -1.47
C TYR A 38 -7.26 -2.72 0.04
N GLU A 39 -8.12 -3.35 0.86
CA GLU A 39 -8.07 -3.20 2.32
C GLU A 39 -6.80 -3.84 2.93
N GLU A 40 -6.32 -4.97 2.37
CA GLU A 40 -5.03 -5.57 2.73
C GLU A 40 -3.86 -4.61 2.45
N LEU A 41 -3.80 -4.06 1.24
CA LEU A 41 -2.75 -3.12 0.85
C LEU A 41 -2.78 -1.84 1.69
N LYS A 42 -3.98 -1.37 2.06
CA LYS A 42 -4.16 -0.20 2.91
C LYS A 42 -3.65 -0.45 4.33
N THR A 43 -3.90 -1.63 4.87
CA THR A 43 -3.36 -2.06 6.17
C THR A 43 -1.85 -2.18 6.11
N LYS A 44 -1.33 -2.85 5.08
CA LYS A 44 0.11 -2.98 4.85
C LYS A 44 0.82 -1.63 4.69
N CYS A 45 0.18 -0.67 4.02
CA CYS A 45 0.73 0.68 3.88
C CYS A 45 0.91 1.35 5.25
N LYS A 46 -0.10 1.26 6.13
CA LYS A 46 -0.03 1.82 7.49
C LYS A 46 1.05 1.15 8.34
N GLU A 47 1.20 -0.17 8.23
CA GLU A 47 2.26 -0.91 8.94
C GLU A 47 3.64 -0.45 8.49
N LEU A 48 3.86 -0.35 7.17
CA LEU A 48 5.12 0.13 6.60
C LEU A 48 5.41 1.59 6.99
N GLU A 49 4.40 2.45 7.06
CA GLU A 49 4.55 3.83 7.58
C GLU A 49 4.99 3.83 9.04
N SER A 50 4.36 3.03 9.90
CA SER A 50 4.74 2.91 11.30
C SER A 50 6.16 2.34 11.47
N MET A 51 6.55 1.37 10.65
CA MET A 51 7.91 0.83 10.65
C MET A 51 8.92 1.89 10.20
N LYS A 52 8.61 2.66 9.15
CA LYS A 52 9.45 3.76 8.68
C LYS A 52 9.64 4.83 9.75
N GLU A 53 8.60 5.17 10.51
CA GLU A 53 8.72 6.12 11.62
C GLU A 53 9.61 5.62 12.75
N LYS A 54 9.59 4.31 13.04
CA LYS A 54 10.45 3.70 14.07
C LYS A 54 11.93 3.57 13.65
N LEU A 55 12.20 3.58 12.35
CA LEU A 55 13.55 3.51 11.77
C LEU A 55 14.19 4.89 11.58
N LYS A 56 13.47 5.97 11.89
CA LYS A 56 13.89 7.36 11.73
C LYS A 56 14.48 7.90 13.04
#